data_AF-A0A544UPV2-F1
#
_entry.id   AF-A0A544UPV2-F1
#
_cell.length_a   1.000
_cell.length_b   1.000
_cell.length_c   1.000
_cell.angle_alpha   90.00
_cell.angle_beta   90.00
_cell.angle_gamma   90.00
#
_symmetry.space_group_name_H-M   'P 1'
#
loop_
_entity.id
_entity.type
_entity.pdbx_description
1 polymer ?
#
loop_
_entity_poly.entity_id
_entity_poly.type
_entity_poly.pdbx_seq_one_letter_code
_entity_poly.pdbx_strand_id
1 'polypeptide(L)'
;MAIKAIELFFVIGSIYFFFVISFFFRKRGKKILYSFIVIILLSYAVFLTARPHIQNATYDKYTQMVEEHLEKKYPNASWETSFDKEELLTTAFGYQIKVKFADEPTVLYVYKVENGKVIQAYFSYLENSPQNDGKYAERD
;
A
#
# COMPACT_ATOMS: atom_id res chain seq x y z
N MET A 1 -6.78 -4.37 -8.36
CA MET A 1 -7.26 -5.73 -8.74
C MET A 1 -6.34 -6.45 -9.74
N ALA A 2 -5.87 -5.79 -10.80
CA ALA A 2 -5.05 -6.42 -11.84
C ALA A 2 -3.68 -6.96 -11.35
N ILE A 3 -3.01 -6.28 -10.42
CA ILE A 3 -1.70 -6.69 -9.90
C ILE A 3 -1.77 -8.02 -9.16
N LYS A 4 -2.79 -8.22 -8.31
CA LYS A 4 -3.03 -9.50 -7.61
C LYS A 4 -3.30 -10.64 -8.59
N ALA A 5 -4.02 -10.36 -9.67
CA ALA A 5 -4.30 -11.37 -10.71
C ALA A 5 -3.02 -11.75 -11.47
N ILE A 6 -2.16 -10.79 -11.82
CA ILE A 6 -0.87 -11.05 -12.48
C ILE A 6 0.06 -11.85 -11.56
N GLU A 7 0.18 -11.48 -10.29
CA GLU A 7 0.96 -12.24 -9.28
C GLU A 7 0.48 -13.69 -9.19
N LEU A 8 -0.84 -13.91 -9.12
CA LEU A 8 -1.43 -15.24 -9.05
C LEU A 8 -1.17 -16.06 -10.33
N PHE A 9 -1.33 -15.46 -11.51
CA PHE A 9 -1.01 -16.10 -12.78
C PHE A 9 0.47 -16.50 -12.87
N PHE A 10 1.37 -15.68 -12.34
CA PHE A 10 2.80 -15.96 -12.32
C PHE A 10 3.13 -17.14 -11.41
N VAL A 11 2.51 -17.23 -10.23
CA VAL A 11 2.68 -18.36 -9.31
C VAL A 11 2.12 -19.65 -9.91
N ILE A 12 0.89 -19.62 -10.44
CA ILE A 12 0.26 -20.79 -11.09
C ILE A 12 1.09 -21.24 -12.30
N GLY A 13 1.54 -20.30 -13.14
CA GLY A 13 2.39 -20.58 -14.29
C GLY A 13 3.72 -21.21 -13.90
N SER A 14 4.34 -20.73 -12.82
CA SER A 14 5.60 -21.29 -12.30
C SER A 14 5.40 -22.72 -11.78
N ILE A 15 4.32 -22.97 -11.03
CA ILE A 15 3.99 -24.32 -10.54
C ILE A 15 3.75 -25.27 -11.71
N TYR A 16 3.00 -24.84 -12.72
CA TYR A 16 2.73 -25.64 -13.92
C TYR A 16 4.02 -25.93 -14.71
N PHE A 17 4.89 -24.93 -14.87
CA PHE A 17 6.18 -25.08 -15.53
C PHE A 17 7.07 -26.13 -14.84
N PHE A 18 7.20 -26.05 -13.51
CA PHE A 18 7.92 -27.06 -12.74
C PHE A 18 7.26 -28.44 -12.82
N PHE A 19 5.93 -28.50 -12.83
CA PHE A 19 5.21 -29.75 -12.99
C PHE A 19 5.51 -30.44 -14.33
N VAL A 20 5.50 -29.69 -15.43
CA VAL A 20 5.83 -30.18 -16.78
C VAL A 20 7.29 -30.63 -16.87
N ILE A 21 8.23 -29.84 -16.34
CA ILE A 21 9.66 -30.21 -16.29
C ILE A 21 9.89 -31.48 -15.47
N SER A 22 9.09 -31.71 -14.43
CA SER A 22 9.17 -32.93 -13.62
C SER A 22 8.98 -34.20 -14.46
N PHE A 23 8.25 -34.12 -15.59
CA PHE A 23 7.99 -35.27 -16.45
C PHE A 23 9.28 -35.79 -17.11
N PHE A 24 10.23 -34.90 -17.41
CA PHE A 24 11.52 -35.21 -18.03
C PHE A 24 12.57 -35.79 -17.06
N PHE A 25 12.35 -35.69 -15.74
CA PHE A 25 13.33 -36.13 -14.73
C PHE A 25 13.06 -37.56 -14.21
N ARG A 26 14.13 -38.27 -13.85
CA ARG A 26 14.09 -39.62 -13.24
C ARG A 26 13.40 -39.58 -11.86
N LYS A 27 12.81 -40.69 -11.39
CA LYS A 27 12.01 -40.75 -10.13
C LYS A 27 12.63 -40.05 -8.90
N ARG A 28 13.97 -40.06 -8.74
CA ARG A 28 14.67 -39.34 -7.66
C ARG A 28 14.68 -37.81 -7.84
N GLY A 29 14.84 -37.32 -9.07
CA GLY A 29 14.77 -35.89 -9.39
C GLY A 29 13.37 -35.30 -9.20
N LYS A 30 12.32 -36.09 -9.46
CA LYS A 30 10.93 -35.67 -9.21
C LYS A 30 10.67 -35.33 -7.73
N LYS A 31 11.22 -36.12 -6.80
CA LYS A 31 11.06 -35.87 -5.35
C LYS A 31 11.70 -34.54 -4.92
N ILE A 32 12.90 -34.24 -5.43
CA ILE A 32 13.60 -32.98 -5.15
C ILE A 32 12.78 -31.81 -5.70
N LEU A 33 12.27 -31.93 -6.93
CA LEU A 33 11.45 -30.88 -7.56
C LEU A 33 10.14 -30.62 -6.79
N TYR A 34 9.46 -31.66 -6.32
CA TYR A 34 8.26 -31.50 -5.49
C TYR A 34 8.58 -30.86 -4.14
N SER A 35 9.71 -31.18 -3.50
CA SER A 35 10.16 -30.45 -2.31
C SER A 35 10.34 -28.96 -2.60
N PHE A 36 10.95 -28.59 -3.73
CA PHE A 36 11.08 -27.19 -4.14
C PHE A 36 9.72 -26.51 -4.34
N ILE A 37 8.76 -27.16 -5.00
CA ILE A 37 7.40 -26.63 -5.17
C ILE A 37 6.75 -26.36 -3.81
N VAL A 38 6.86 -27.29 -2.87
CA VAL A 38 6.30 -27.13 -1.50
C VAL A 38 6.97 -25.97 -0.77
N ILE A 39 8.29 -25.84 -0.85
CA ILE A 39 9.02 -24.72 -0.24
C ILE A 39 8.58 -23.38 -0.84
N ILE A 40 8.44 -23.31 -2.16
CA ILE A 40 7.96 -22.10 -2.84
C ILE A 40 6.54 -21.75 -2.37
N LEU A 41 5.63 -22.72 -2.32
CA LEU A 41 4.27 -22.52 -1.83
C LEU A 41 4.22 -22.02 -0.38
N LEU A 42 5.02 -22.63 0.50
CA LEU A 42 5.13 -22.20 1.90
C LEU A 42 5.69 -20.78 2.01
N SER A 43 6.75 -20.47 1.25
CA SER A 43 7.34 -19.13 1.23
C SER A 43 6.35 -18.07 0.75
N TYR A 44 5.54 -18.41 -0.26
CA TYR A 44 4.50 -17.53 -0.79
C TYR A 44 3.36 -17.32 0.22
N ALA A 45 2.95 -18.37 0.93
CA ALA A 45 1.96 -18.27 2.00
C ALA A 45 2.44 -17.37 3.15
N VAL A 46 3.70 -17.52 3.56
CA VAL A 46 4.33 -16.62 4.56
C VAL A 46 4.40 -15.19 4.03
N PHE A 47 4.77 -14.98 2.77
CA PHE A 47 4.81 -13.66 2.18
C PHE A 47 3.42 -12.99 2.16
N LEU A 48 2.37 -13.72 1.78
CA LEU A 48 0.99 -13.23 1.76
C LEU A 48 0.49 -12.84 3.15
N THR A 49 0.91 -13.55 4.19
CA THR A 49 0.52 -13.26 5.58
C THR A 49 1.37 -12.15 6.21
N ALA A 50 2.67 -12.11 5.94
CA ALA A 50 3.58 -11.08 6.46
C ALA A 50 3.39 -9.71 5.81
N ARG A 51 3.10 -9.67 4.50
CA ARG A 51 2.90 -8.42 3.73
C ARG A 51 1.90 -7.44 4.37
N PRO A 52 0.67 -7.84 4.77
CA PRO A 52 -0.27 -6.91 5.41
C PRO A 52 0.25 -6.39 6.75
N HIS A 53 0.96 -7.20 7.54
CA HIS A 53 1.53 -6.75 8.81
C HIS A 53 2.62 -5.68 8.62
N ILE A 54 3.53 -5.88 7.66
CA ILE A 54 4.59 -4.92 7.35
C ILE A 54 4.00 -3.60 6.82
N GLN A 55 2.97 -3.69 5.98
CA GLN A 55 2.27 -2.51 5.46
C GLN A 55 1.62 -1.70 6.58
N ASN A 56 0.88 -2.35 7.48
CA ASN A 56 0.24 -1.68 8.61
C ASN A 56 1.28 -0.95 9.50
N ALA A 57 2.39 -1.61 9.84
CA ALA A 57 3.43 -0.98 10.66
C ALA A 57 4.07 0.24 9.98
N THR A 58 4.20 0.21 8.65
CA THR A 58 4.71 1.34 7.86
C THR A 58 3.71 2.50 7.87
N TYR A 59 2.42 2.20 7.80
CA TYR A 59 1.35 3.20 7.91
C TYR A 59 1.35 3.87 9.26
N ASP A 60 1.35 3.10 10.35
CA ASP A 60 1.30 3.67 11.70
C ASP A 60 2.45 4.67 11.89
N LYS A 61 3.65 4.31 11.41
CA LYS A 61 4.81 5.20 11.41
C LYS A 61 4.58 6.48 10.60
N TYR A 62 4.06 6.38 9.38
CA TYR A 62 3.87 7.55 8.52
C TYR A 62 2.70 8.42 8.98
N THR A 63 1.62 7.82 9.49
CA THR A 63 0.50 8.52 10.12
C THR A 63 1.01 9.35 11.28
N GLN A 64 1.82 8.76 12.16
CA GLN A 64 2.43 9.49 13.26
C GLN A 64 3.29 10.67 12.77
N MET A 65 4.11 10.47 11.73
CA MET A 65 4.92 11.57 11.17
C MET A 65 4.05 12.71 10.60
N VAL A 66 2.94 12.38 9.95
CA VAL A 66 1.98 13.37 9.42
C VAL A 66 1.26 14.09 10.57
N GLU A 67 0.81 13.37 11.58
CA GLU A 67 0.20 13.95 12.78
C GLU A 67 1.15 14.93 13.48
N GLU A 68 2.40 14.54 13.73
CA GLU A 68 3.42 15.41 14.32
C GLU A 68 3.69 16.66 13.47
N HIS A 69 3.69 16.54 12.13
CA HIS A 69 3.82 17.68 11.21
C HIS A 69 2.62 18.64 11.31
N LEU A 70 1.41 18.09 11.36
CA LEU A 70 0.17 18.86 11.44
C LEU A 70 0.01 19.55 12.80
N GLU A 71 0.35 18.87 13.91
CA GLU A 71 0.36 19.48 15.25
C GLU A 71 1.31 20.67 15.33
N LYS A 72 2.50 20.54 14.73
CA LYS A 72 3.49 21.62 14.71
C LYS A 72 3.02 22.81 13.87
N LYS A 73 2.35 22.56 12.75
CA LYS A 73 1.98 23.60 11.78
C LYS A 73 0.63 24.24 12.08
N TYR A 74 -0.32 23.47 12.57
CA TYR A 74 -1.71 23.87 12.83
C TYR A 74 -2.15 23.46 14.25
N PRO A 75 -1.51 24.01 15.31
CA PRO A 75 -1.73 23.57 16.69
C PRO A 75 -3.15 23.77 17.22
N ASN A 76 -3.95 24.63 16.57
CA ASN A 76 -5.33 24.93 16.94
C ASN A 76 -6.37 24.27 16.02
N ALA A 77 -5.93 23.50 15.03
CA ALA A 77 -6.80 22.79 14.12
C ALA A 77 -7.03 21.36 14.63
N SER A 78 -8.19 20.79 14.35
CA SER A 78 -8.46 19.37 14.54
C SER A 78 -8.64 18.70 13.18
N TRP A 79 -8.17 17.47 13.06
CA TRP A 79 -8.26 16.70 11.83
C TRP A 79 -8.50 15.23 12.13
N GLU A 80 -9.02 14.53 11.12
CA GLU A 80 -9.13 13.08 11.10
C GLU A 80 -8.22 12.53 9.99
N THR A 81 -7.35 11.59 10.36
CA THR A 81 -6.53 10.86 9.41
C THR A 81 -7.22 9.57 8.99
N SER A 82 -7.24 9.30 7.70
CA SER A 82 -7.71 8.05 7.12
C SER A 82 -6.73 7.59 6.05
N PHE A 83 -6.74 6.29 5.76
CA PHE A 83 -5.97 5.74 4.66
C PHE A 83 -6.80 4.68 3.96
N ASP A 84 -6.68 4.62 2.64
CA ASP A 84 -7.41 3.65 1.83
C ASP A 84 -6.57 2.38 1.67
N LYS A 85 -7.02 1.30 2.32
CA LYS A 85 -6.35 -0.01 2.27
C LYS A 85 -6.47 -0.69 0.91
N GLU A 86 -7.40 -0.29 0.06
CA GLU A 86 -7.61 -0.88 -1.26
C GLU A 86 -6.79 -0.14 -2.34
N GLU A 87 -6.71 1.19 -2.25
CA GLU A 87 -5.91 2.04 -3.13
C GLU A 87 -4.40 1.72 -3.05
N LEU A 88 -3.97 1.19 -1.91
CA LEU A 88 -2.65 0.64 -1.62
C LEU A 88 -2.12 -0.41 -2.59
N LEU A 89 -3.03 -1.18 -3.20
CA LEU A 89 -2.67 -2.32 -4.03
C LEU A 89 -2.57 -1.96 -5.51
N THR A 90 -2.93 -0.74 -5.87
CA THR A 90 -3.09 -0.31 -7.27
C THR A 90 -2.23 0.88 -7.65
N THR A 91 -1.76 1.65 -6.68
CA THR A 91 -1.27 3.00 -6.95
C THR A 91 0.26 3.06 -6.81
N ALA A 92 0.95 3.45 -7.89
CA ALA A 92 2.41 3.59 -7.95
C ALA A 92 2.97 4.72 -7.07
N PHE A 93 2.10 5.51 -6.44
CA PHE A 93 2.43 6.75 -5.72
C PHE A 93 2.76 6.54 -4.23
N GLY A 94 2.94 5.29 -3.79
CA GLY A 94 3.38 4.97 -2.43
C GLY A 94 2.29 5.15 -1.36
N TYR A 95 2.74 5.27 -0.11
CA TYR A 95 1.87 5.39 1.06
C TYR A 95 1.29 6.81 1.15
N GLN A 96 -0.01 6.93 0.90
CA GLN A 96 -0.76 8.19 1.00
C GLN A 96 -1.64 8.20 2.26
N ILE A 97 -1.62 9.32 2.97
CA ILE A 97 -2.41 9.57 4.17
C ILE A 97 -3.40 10.68 3.85
N LYS A 98 -4.68 10.37 3.98
CA LYS A 98 -5.79 11.28 3.71
C LYS A 98 -6.14 11.99 5.02
N VAL A 99 -6.08 13.30 5.02
CA VAL A 99 -6.32 14.15 6.18
C VAL A 99 -7.54 15.01 5.89
N LYS A 100 -8.46 15.04 6.84
CA LYS A 100 -9.68 15.83 6.75
C LYS A 100 -9.74 16.76 7.95
N PHE A 101 -9.66 18.07 7.73
CA PHE A 101 -9.77 19.04 8.81
C PHE A 101 -11.23 19.23 9.22
N ALA A 102 -11.47 19.39 10.52
CA ALA A 102 -12.82 19.51 11.07
C ALA A 102 -13.53 20.81 10.64
N ASP A 103 -12.76 21.88 10.41
CA ASP A 103 -13.25 23.17 9.95
C ASP A 103 -13.36 23.27 8.43
N GLU A 104 -12.81 22.31 7.69
CA GLU A 104 -12.96 22.18 6.24
C GLU A 104 -13.32 20.74 5.83
N PRO A 105 -14.50 20.24 6.24
CA PRO A 105 -14.88 18.84 6.03
C PRO A 105 -15.25 18.52 4.57
N THR A 106 -15.21 19.49 3.67
CA THR A 106 -15.45 19.32 2.24
C THR A 106 -14.17 19.08 1.44
N VAL A 107 -13.00 19.28 2.05
CA VAL A 107 -11.69 19.13 1.42
C VAL A 107 -10.94 17.96 2.03
N LEU A 108 -10.36 17.13 1.16
CA LEU A 108 -9.52 16.00 1.51
C LEU A 108 -8.08 16.32 1.12
N TYR A 109 -7.22 16.46 2.11
CA TYR A 109 -5.80 16.72 1.93
C TYR A 109 -5.05 15.40 1.89
N VAL A 110 -4.16 15.21 0.92
CA VAL A 110 -3.40 13.97 0.79
C VAL A 110 -1.93 14.25 1.01
N TYR A 111 -1.38 13.62 2.04
CA TYR A 111 0.03 13.71 2.43
C TYR A 111 0.77 12.42 2.08
N LYS A 112 2.06 12.55 1.80
CA LYS A 112 2.98 11.43 1.62
C LYS A 112 4.29 11.72 2.36
N VAL A 113 4.99 10.66 2.73
CA VAL A 113 6.33 10.77 3.33
C VAL A 113 7.37 10.42 2.27
N GLU A 114 8.18 11.40 1.89
CA GLU A 114 9.30 11.22 0.96
C GLU A 114 10.62 11.57 1.64
N ASN A 115 11.59 10.65 1.61
CA ASN A 115 12.91 10.84 2.23
C ASN A 115 12.85 11.29 3.71
N GLY A 116 11.84 10.80 4.45
CA GLY A 116 11.63 11.14 5.86
C GLY A 116 11.01 12.53 6.09
N LYS A 117 10.54 13.21 5.04
CA LYS A 117 9.81 14.48 5.14
C LYS A 117 8.36 14.28 4.74
N VAL A 118 7.45 14.93 5.47
CA VAL A 118 6.03 15.00 5.14
C VAL A 118 5.84 16.08 4.09
N ILE A 119 5.20 15.71 2.98
CA ILE A 119 4.84 16.64 1.90
C ILE A 119 3.37 16.43 1.53
N GLN A 120 2.67 17.53 1.24
CA GLN A 120 1.32 17.45 0.70
C GLN A 120 1.40 17.10 -0.79
N ALA A 121 0.84 15.96 -1.18
CA ALA A 121 0.85 15.50 -2.56
C ALA A 121 -0.19 16.24 -3.41
N TYR A 122 -1.41 16.35 -2.90
CA TYR A 122 -2.53 17.05 -3.53
C TYR A 122 -3.65 17.28 -2.51
N PHE A 123 -4.68 18.01 -2.90
CA PHE A 123 -5.95 18.05 -2.19
C PHE A 123 -7.09 17.89 -3.20
N SER A 124 -8.22 17.38 -2.76
CA SER A 124 -9.41 17.21 -3.58
C SER A 124 -10.65 17.60 -2.80
N TYR A 125 -11.73 17.91 -3.52
CA TYR A 125 -13.02 18.22 -2.92
C TYR A 125 -13.91 17.00 -2.93
N LEU A 126 -14.72 16.84 -1.89
CA LEU A 126 -15.84 15.92 -1.93
C LEU A 126 -16.84 16.36 -3.01
N GLU A 127 -17.43 15.37 -3.67
CA GLU A 127 -18.38 15.56 -4.76
C GLU A 127 -19.48 16.56 -4.38
N ASN A 128 -19.73 17.57 -5.23
CA ASN A 128 -20.65 18.69 -5.02
C ASN A 128 -20.21 19.81 -4.06
N SER A 129 -18.93 19.89 -3.68
CA SER A 129 -18.42 21.01 -2.87
C SER A 129 -17.92 22.18 -3.74
N PRO A 130 -18.09 23.45 -3.30
CA PRO A 130 -17.53 24.60 -3.99
C PRO A 130 -15.99 24.54 -3.99
N GLN A 131 -15.38 24.74 -5.17
CA GLN A 131 -13.93 24.75 -5.34
C GLN A 131 -13.36 26.10 -4.86
N ASN A 132 -12.84 26.11 -3.63
CA ASN A 132 -12.11 27.24 -3.02
C ASN A 132 -10.70 26.78 -2.69
N ASP A 133 -9.68 27.63 -2.77
CA ASP A 133 -8.23 27.32 -2.72
C ASP A 133 -7.67 26.43 -1.58
N GLY A 134 -8.51 25.88 -0.68
CA GLY A 134 -8.14 24.94 0.37
C GLY A 134 -7.39 25.67 1.47
N LYS A 135 -8.01 25.85 2.64
CA LYS A 135 -7.41 26.63 3.74
C LYS A 135 -6.03 26.12 4.17
N TYR A 136 -5.81 24.81 4.04
CA TYR A 136 -4.61 24.12 4.48
C TYR A 136 -3.70 23.69 3.32
N ALA A 137 -3.94 24.19 2.10
CA ALA A 137 -3.16 23.82 0.94
C ALA A 137 -1.71 24.32 1.06
N GLU A 138 -0.77 23.38 1.15
CA GLU A 138 0.66 23.64 1.12
C GLU A 138 1.10 23.79 -0.34
N ARG A 139 1.41 25.02 -0.75
CA ARG A 139 2.08 25.30 -2.02
C ARG A 139 3.58 25.24 -1.77
N ASP A 140 4.25 24.31 -2.44
CA ASP A 140 5.72 24.32 -2.59
C ASP A 140 6.16 25.46 -3.52
#